data_AF-A0AAU2UMB7-F1
#
_entry.id   AF-A0AAU2UMB7-F1
#
_cell.length_a   1.000
_cell.length_b   1.000
_cell.length_c   1.000
_cell.angle_alpha   90.00
_cell.angle_beta   90.00
_cell.angle_gamma   90.00
#
_symmetry.space_group_name_H-M   'P 1'
#
loop_
_entity.id
_entity.type
_entity.pdbx_description
1 polymer ?
#
loop_
_entity_poly.entity_id
_entity_poly.type
_entity_poly.pdbx_seq_one_letter_code
_entity_poly.pdbx_strand_id
1 'polypeptide(L)'
;MYRFLLTRQWLILALLALVLIPTMVELGFWQLHRHEHKVAQNSLISRNLKAKPVPVASLTAPGHTVPRSDYWRTVTATGTYDTAHQVVVRRRTSSDDRIGVHVLTPLDLKGGGTVLVNRGWVPAAASQQAFPDVPAVPRGEVTVTGRLKADETTSASGIKDISDLPDRQVMLISSTQEAERLSRPVLGGYIELTAPEPAGDSPEPIEAPDDSSIGPHMAYAVQWWLFAAGVPVGFVVLARREKRDRADAAAEAAAGEQQPAEPEKPEPATA
;
A
#
# COMPACT_ATOMS: atom_id res chain seq x y z
N MET A 1 -27.15 -30.63 -34.87
CA MET A 1 -26.00 -29.83 -35.35
C MET A 1 -26.07 -28.45 -34.68
N TYR A 2 -24.98 -27.91 -34.11
CA TYR A 2 -24.98 -26.68 -33.28
C TYR A 2 -25.14 -25.36 -34.08
N ARG A 3 -25.95 -25.36 -35.15
CA ARG A 3 -26.14 -24.18 -36.03
C ARG A 3 -26.70 -22.97 -35.30
N PHE A 4 -27.37 -23.16 -34.16
CA PHE A 4 -27.88 -22.08 -33.30
C PHE A 4 -26.76 -21.24 -32.66
N LEU A 5 -25.53 -21.76 -32.55
CA LEU A 5 -24.38 -20.98 -32.05
C LEU A 5 -24.02 -19.79 -32.96
N LEU A 6 -24.50 -19.78 -34.20
CA LEU A 6 -24.33 -18.68 -35.15
C LEU A 6 -25.42 -17.61 -35.04
N THR A 7 -26.39 -17.79 -34.14
CA THR A 7 -27.40 -16.75 -33.90
C THR A 7 -26.78 -15.54 -33.19
N ARG A 8 -27.36 -14.35 -33.40
CA ARG A 8 -26.88 -13.08 -32.83
C ARG A 8 -26.62 -13.18 -31.32
N GLN A 9 -27.48 -13.85 -30.57
CA GLN A 9 -27.34 -14.04 -29.13
C GLN A 9 -26.07 -14.82 -28.77
N TRP A 10 -25.81 -15.94 -29.44
CA TRP A 10 -24.64 -16.79 -29.18
C TRP A 10 -23.34 -16.14 -29.63
N LEU A 11 -23.35 -15.37 -30.72
CA LEU A 11 -22.21 -14.55 -31.14
C LEU A 11 -21.87 -13.47 -30.11
N ILE A 12 -22.89 -12.80 -29.53
CA ILE A 12 -22.68 -11.82 -28.45
C ILE A 12 -22.09 -12.50 -27.20
N LEU A 13 -22.61 -13.67 -26.80
CA LEU A 13 -22.07 -14.41 -25.65
C LEU A 13 -20.63 -14.87 -25.89
N ALA A 14 -20.30 -15.32 -27.10
CA ALA A 14 -18.94 -15.71 -27.45
C ALA A 14 -17.99 -14.51 -27.45
N LEU A 15 -18.42 -13.37 -27.99
CA LEU A 15 -17.65 -12.12 -27.95
C LEU A 15 -17.45 -11.63 -26.51
N LEU A 16 -18.49 -11.70 -25.68
CA LEU A 16 -18.39 -11.34 -24.27
C LEU A 16 -17.39 -12.24 -23.54
N ALA A 17 -17.46 -13.55 -23.74
CA ALA A 17 -16.49 -14.50 -23.18
C ALA A 17 -15.06 -14.18 -23.65
N LEU A 18 -14.89 -13.87 -24.94
CA LEU A 18 -13.59 -13.54 -25.54
C LEU A 18 -12.95 -12.30 -24.91
N VAL A 19 -13.75 -11.32 -24.46
CA VAL A 19 -13.26 -10.12 -23.77
C VAL A 19 -13.11 -10.35 -22.26
N LEU A 20 -14.05 -11.06 -21.65
CA LEU A 20 -14.13 -11.20 -20.20
C LEU A 20 -13.01 -12.10 -19.65
N ILE A 21 -12.70 -13.20 -20.33
CA ILE A 21 -11.64 -14.13 -19.93
C ILE A 21 -10.27 -13.44 -19.82
N PRO A 22 -9.72 -12.78 -20.85
CA PRO A 22 -8.42 -12.12 -20.74
C PRO A 22 -8.44 -11.01 -19.69
N THR A 23 -9.54 -10.25 -19.57
CA THR A 23 -9.69 -9.25 -18.52
C THR A 23 -9.57 -9.85 -17.12
N MET A 24 -10.26 -10.97 -16.84
CA MET A 24 -10.17 -11.65 -15.55
C MET A 24 -8.78 -12.22 -15.30
N VAL A 25 -8.11 -12.74 -16.33
CA VAL A 25 -6.73 -13.25 -16.22
C VAL A 25 -5.76 -12.13 -15.84
N GLU A 26 -5.84 -10.98 -16.53
CA GLU A 26 -5.05 -9.78 -16.22
C GLU A 26 -5.31 -9.27 -14.80
N LEU A 27 -6.57 -9.24 -14.35
CA LEU A 27 -6.91 -8.88 -12.97
C LEU A 27 -6.31 -9.86 -11.94
N GLY A 28 -6.23 -11.15 -12.28
CA GLY A 28 -5.56 -12.15 -11.45
C GLY A 28 -4.05 -11.89 -11.33
N PHE A 29 -3.37 -11.59 -12.43
CA PHE A 29 -1.96 -11.21 -12.40
C PHE A 29 -1.72 -9.90 -11.66
N TRP A 30 -2.58 -8.89 -11.84
CA TRP A 30 -2.50 -7.64 -11.10
C TRP A 30 -2.57 -7.86 -9.58
N GLN A 31 -3.49 -8.72 -9.12
CA GLN A 31 -3.57 -9.09 -7.70
C GLN A 31 -2.34 -9.88 -7.23
N LEU A 32 -1.80 -10.78 -8.06
CA LEU A 32 -0.58 -11.53 -7.74
C LEU A 32 0.62 -10.59 -7.58
N HIS A 33 0.86 -9.67 -8.53
CA HIS A 33 1.94 -8.71 -8.42
C HIS A 33 1.78 -7.84 -7.17
N ARG A 34 0.56 -7.41 -6.85
CA ARG A 34 0.27 -6.65 -5.62
C ARG A 34 0.64 -7.45 -4.36
N HIS A 35 0.33 -8.75 -4.34
CA HIS A 35 0.73 -9.67 -3.28
C HIS A 35 2.26 -9.77 -3.17
N GLU A 36 2.96 -10.03 -4.28
CA GLU A 36 4.42 -10.17 -4.30
C GLU A 36 5.13 -8.90 -3.82
N HIS A 37 4.65 -7.72 -4.24
CA HIS A 37 5.17 -6.44 -3.77
C HIS A 37 5.03 -6.30 -2.24
N LYS A 38 3.89 -6.69 -1.68
CA LYS A 38 3.65 -6.67 -0.23
C LYS A 38 4.57 -7.65 0.51
N VAL A 39 4.68 -8.89 0.01
CA VAL A 39 5.59 -9.89 0.57
C VAL A 39 7.04 -9.40 0.56
N ALA A 40 7.51 -8.83 -0.55
CA ALA A 40 8.87 -8.31 -0.68
C ALA A 40 9.14 -7.15 0.30
N GLN A 41 8.17 -6.24 0.47
CA GLN A 41 8.26 -5.13 1.42
C GLN A 41 8.32 -5.65 2.87
N ASN A 42 7.41 -6.54 3.25
CA ASN A 42 7.36 -7.10 4.60
C ASN A 42 8.64 -7.90 4.92
N SER A 43 9.14 -8.68 3.95
CA SER A 43 10.41 -9.39 4.09
C SER A 43 11.59 -8.44 4.29
N LEU A 44 11.63 -7.31 3.57
CA LEU A 44 12.64 -6.28 3.77
C LEU A 44 12.56 -5.67 5.18
N ILE A 45 11.37 -5.24 5.60
CA ILE A 45 11.13 -4.68 6.94
C ILE A 45 11.59 -5.69 8.01
N SER A 46 11.07 -6.92 7.96
CA SER A 46 11.34 -7.94 8.96
C SER A 46 12.82 -8.28 9.08
N ARG A 47 13.52 -8.42 7.94
CA ARG A 47 14.97 -8.69 7.91
C ARG A 47 15.75 -7.55 8.54
N ASN A 48 15.40 -6.30 8.23
CA ASN A 48 16.15 -5.14 8.68
C ASN A 48 15.89 -4.81 10.16
N LEU A 49 14.66 -5.00 10.65
CA LEU A 49 14.33 -4.86 12.07
C LEU A 49 15.03 -5.92 12.93
N LYS A 50 15.19 -7.15 12.41
CA LYS A 50 15.87 -8.26 13.11
C LYS A 50 17.40 -8.23 12.97
N ALA A 51 17.94 -7.40 12.08
CA ALA A 51 19.37 -7.29 11.89
C ALA A 51 20.06 -6.70 13.14
N LYS A 52 21.31 -7.12 13.39
CA LYS A 52 22.09 -6.55 14.49
C LYS A 52 22.32 -5.05 14.26
N PRO A 53 22.19 -4.20 15.28
CA PRO A 53 22.45 -2.78 15.16
C PRO A 53 23.89 -2.50 14.70
N VAL A 54 24.05 -1.51 13.81
CA VAL A 54 25.35 -1.05 13.32
C VAL A 54 25.49 0.47 13.48
N PRO A 55 26.71 1.04 13.59
CA PRO A 55 26.87 2.49 13.63
C PRO A 55 26.29 3.15 12.37
N VAL A 56 25.56 4.26 12.51
CA VAL A 56 24.91 4.94 11.38
C VAL A 56 25.89 5.34 10.28
N ALA A 57 27.10 5.77 10.67
CA ALA A 57 28.18 6.14 9.76
C ALA A 57 28.73 4.96 8.92
N SER A 58 28.33 3.71 9.22
CA SER A 58 28.67 2.55 8.38
C SER A 58 27.71 2.34 7.20
N LEU A 59 26.52 2.95 7.25
CA LEU A 59 25.48 2.79 6.23
C LEU A 59 25.24 4.07 5.42
N THR A 60 25.66 5.23 5.92
CA THR A 60 25.45 6.51 5.24
C THR A 60 26.56 7.51 5.58
N ALA A 61 26.69 8.53 4.74
CA ALA A 61 27.68 9.59 4.81
C ALA A 61 27.04 10.91 4.32
N PRO A 62 27.68 12.08 4.53
CA PRO A 62 27.18 13.32 3.95
C PRO A 62 26.97 13.23 2.43
N GLY A 63 25.81 13.68 1.95
CA GLY A 63 25.42 13.60 0.54
C GLY A 63 25.06 12.19 0.03
N HIS A 64 25.09 11.16 0.87
CA HIS A 64 24.69 9.82 0.48
C HIS A 64 23.16 9.71 0.38
N THR A 65 22.66 8.99 -0.63
CA THR A 65 21.23 8.63 -0.70
C THR A 65 21.05 7.23 -0.14
N VAL A 66 20.38 7.10 1.00
CA VAL A 66 20.13 5.80 1.64
C VAL A 66 19.33 4.91 0.68
N PRO A 67 19.85 3.73 0.29
CA PRO A 67 19.15 2.84 -0.62
C PRO A 67 17.99 2.16 0.08
N ARG A 68 16.96 1.76 -0.68
CA ARG A 68 15.77 1.09 -0.15
C ARG A 68 16.11 -0.18 0.64
N SER A 69 17.18 -0.88 0.29
CA SER A 69 17.68 -2.07 1.00
C SER A 69 18.06 -1.81 2.45
N ASP A 70 18.41 -0.56 2.81
CA ASP A 70 18.83 -0.20 4.17
C ASP A 70 17.74 0.52 4.98
N TYR A 71 16.53 0.65 4.42
CA TYR A 71 15.41 1.21 5.16
C TYR A 71 15.08 0.33 6.37
N TRP A 72 14.78 0.96 7.49
CA TRP A 72 14.48 0.31 8.76
C TRP A 72 15.63 -0.50 9.37
N ARG A 73 16.85 -0.41 8.82
CA ARG A 73 18.04 -0.98 9.47
C ARG A 73 18.20 -0.32 10.82
N THR A 74 18.33 -1.15 11.86
CA THR A 74 18.61 -0.64 13.19
C THR A 74 20.03 -0.09 13.23
N VAL A 75 20.17 1.18 13.57
CA VAL A 75 21.45 1.89 13.65
C VAL A 75 21.65 2.52 15.03
N THR A 76 22.92 2.66 15.41
CA THR A 76 23.33 3.40 16.59
C THR A 76 24.08 4.67 16.21
N ALA A 77 23.90 5.74 16.98
CA ALA A 77 24.63 6.98 16.81
C ALA A 77 25.00 7.55 18.19
N THR A 78 26.24 8.00 18.32
CA THR A 78 26.75 8.61 19.57
C THR A 78 27.19 10.04 19.29
N GLY A 79 26.68 10.98 20.08
CA GLY A 79 26.89 12.40 19.84
C GLY A 79 26.17 13.30 20.84
N THR A 80 26.11 14.59 20.54
CA THR A 80 25.39 15.58 21.35
C THR A 80 24.29 16.24 20.53
N TYR A 81 23.10 16.37 21.11
CA TYR A 81 21.97 17.01 20.45
C TYR A 81 22.19 18.51 20.29
N ASP A 82 21.93 19.02 19.09
CA ASP A 82 21.90 20.44 18.78
C ASP A 82 20.45 20.95 18.87
N THR A 83 20.05 21.36 20.07
CA THR A 83 18.69 21.86 20.32
C THR A 83 18.43 23.24 19.73
N ALA A 84 19.48 24.02 19.44
CA ALA A 84 19.36 25.35 18.86
C ALA A 84 18.80 25.27 17.44
N HIS A 85 19.19 24.24 16.68
CA HIS A 85 18.72 24.02 15.31
C HIS A 85 17.66 22.92 15.19
N GLN A 86 17.03 22.53 16.29
CA GLN A 86 15.89 21.62 16.26
C GLN A 86 14.73 22.23 15.47
N VAL A 87 14.04 21.41 14.68
CA VAL A 87 12.85 21.79 13.93
C VAL A 87 11.72 20.80 14.12
N VAL A 88 10.52 21.21 13.71
CA VAL A 88 9.34 20.36 13.72
C VAL A 88 8.80 20.09 12.32
N VAL A 89 8.45 18.84 12.06
CA VAL A 89 7.95 18.38 10.77
C VAL A 89 6.43 18.34 10.82
N ARG A 90 5.78 19.19 10.03
CA ARG A 90 4.32 19.40 10.08
C ARG A 90 3.52 18.27 9.44
N ARG A 91 2.22 18.25 9.73
CA ARG A 91 1.25 17.29 9.17
C ARG A 91 1.67 15.85 9.44
N ARG A 92 1.96 15.57 10.70
CA ARG A 92 2.22 14.22 11.19
C ARG A 92 1.06 13.79 12.07
N THR A 93 0.77 12.50 12.03
CA THR A 93 -0.37 11.92 12.74
C THR A 93 0.18 11.01 13.83
N SER A 94 -0.37 11.11 15.04
CA SER A 94 -0.05 10.19 16.15
C SER A 94 -0.57 8.78 15.86
N SER A 95 -0.23 7.82 16.72
CA SER A 95 -0.87 6.49 16.71
C SER A 95 -2.40 6.58 16.85
N ASP A 96 -2.89 7.52 17.68
CA ASP A 96 -4.33 7.78 17.90
C ASP A 96 -4.99 8.75 16.88
N ASP A 97 -4.49 8.85 15.64
CA ASP A 97 -5.05 9.70 14.57
C ASP A 97 -5.08 11.22 14.86
N ARG A 98 -4.30 11.72 15.82
CA ARG A 98 -4.24 13.15 16.14
C ARG A 98 -3.23 13.87 15.27
N ILE A 99 -3.62 15.03 14.74
CA ILE A 99 -2.73 15.89 13.96
C ILE A 99 -1.73 16.59 14.90
N GLY A 100 -0.46 16.47 14.58
CA GLY A 100 0.64 17.11 15.28
C GLY A 100 1.86 17.27 14.40
N VAL A 101 3.02 17.15 15.02
CA VAL A 101 4.31 17.32 14.36
C VAL A 101 5.29 16.24 14.82
N HIS A 102 6.28 15.92 13.99
CA HIS A 102 7.46 15.19 14.46
C HIS A 102 8.54 16.16 14.92
N VAL A 103 9.27 15.77 15.97
CA VAL A 103 10.42 16.53 16.48
C VAL A 103 11.69 16.03 15.79
N LEU A 104 12.35 16.89 15.03
CA LEU A 104 13.57 16.59 14.31
C LEU A 104 14.73 17.38 14.93
N THR A 105 15.65 16.67 15.60
CA THR A 105 16.79 17.28 16.28
C THR A 105 18.08 16.78 15.64
N PRO A 106 18.97 17.67 15.17
CA PRO A 106 20.29 17.26 14.72
C PRO A 106 21.11 16.70 15.89
N LEU A 107 21.85 15.62 15.62
CA LEU A 107 22.79 15.00 16.55
C LEU A 107 24.20 15.10 15.97
N ASP A 108 25.05 15.88 16.63
CA ASP A 108 26.43 16.06 16.23
C ASP A 108 27.26 14.87 16.70
N LEU A 109 27.77 14.09 15.74
CA LEU A 109 28.41 12.82 16.01
C LEU A 109 29.79 13.02 16.62
N LYS A 110 30.15 12.17 17.57
CA LYS A 110 31.47 12.17 18.22
C LYS A 110 32.64 12.04 17.22
N GLY A 111 32.43 11.31 16.13
CA GLY A 111 33.40 11.09 15.06
C GLY A 111 33.40 12.14 13.94
N GLY A 112 32.59 13.19 14.07
CA GLY A 112 32.38 14.21 13.05
C GLY A 112 31.16 13.96 12.16
N GLY A 113 30.62 15.05 11.62
CA GLY A 113 29.35 15.07 10.89
C GLY A 113 28.13 15.12 11.81
N THR A 114 26.97 15.35 11.21
CA THR A 114 25.69 15.46 11.90
C THR A 114 24.70 14.46 11.32
N VAL A 115 23.88 13.83 12.14
CA VAL A 115 22.74 13.01 11.67
C VAL A 115 21.44 13.58 12.19
N LEU A 116 20.39 13.53 11.38
CA LEU A 116 19.06 13.94 11.81
C LEU A 116 18.41 12.83 12.64
N VAL A 117 17.88 13.18 13.81
CA VAL A 117 17.14 12.25 14.67
C VAL A 117 15.69 12.72 14.77
N ASN A 118 14.79 11.93 14.22
CA ASN A 118 13.36 12.08 14.44
C ASN A 118 13.02 11.41 15.79
N ARG A 119 12.76 12.24 16.81
CA ARG A 119 12.56 11.83 18.20
C ARG A 119 11.15 11.32 18.49
N GLY A 120 10.22 11.50 17.57
CA GLY A 120 8.82 11.13 17.77
C GLY A 120 7.84 12.27 17.53
N TRP A 121 6.59 12.02 17.88
CA TRP A 121 5.45 12.91 17.67
C TRP A 121 5.13 13.75 18.92
N VAL A 122 4.72 14.99 18.71
CA VAL A 122 4.11 15.84 19.76
C VAL A 122 2.87 16.55 19.20
N PRO A 123 1.92 16.94 20.06
CA PRO A 123 0.80 17.77 19.64
C PRO A 123 1.28 19.06 18.98
N ALA A 124 0.56 19.51 17.94
CA ALA A 124 0.82 20.81 17.35
C ALA A 124 0.49 21.93 18.36
N ALA A 125 1.17 23.07 18.21
CA ALA A 125 0.83 24.27 18.96
C ALA A 125 -0.60 24.73 18.65
N ALA A 126 -1.23 25.44 19.58
CA ALA A 126 -2.58 25.99 19.39
C ALA A 126 -2.67 26.93 18.16
N SER A 127 -1.59 27.65 17.86
CA SER A 127 -1.45 28.46 16.65
C SER A 127 -0.51 27.78 15.66
N GLN A 128 -0.87 27.78 14.38
CA GLN A 128 0.00 27.24 13.33
C GLN A 128 1.30 28.04 13.12
N GLN A 129 1.36 29.28 13.61
CA GLN A 129 2.57 30.11 13.57
C GLN A 129 3.50 29.86 14.78
N ALA A 130 2.97 29.29 15.86
CA ALA A 130 3.75 29.06 17.07
C ALA A 130 4.56 27.76 16.97
N PHE A 131 5.74 27.76 17.59
CA PHE A 131 6.51 26.56 17.80
C PHE A 131 5.86 25.74 18.94
N PRO A 132 5.63 24.43 18.78
CA PRO A 132 5.00 23.61 19.81
C PRO A 132 5.91 23.44 21.01
N ASP A 133 5.30 23.09 22.15
CA ASP A 133 6.07 22.67 23.31
C ASP A 133 6.73 21.33 23.00
N VAL A 134 8.06 21.28 23.09
CA VAL A 134 8.84 20.11 22.73
C VAL A 134 9.67 19.70 23.94
N PRO A 135 9.54 18.43 24.39
CA PRO A 135 10.29 18.01 25.56
C PRO A 135 11.81 18.06 25.36
N ALA A 136 12.50 18.43 26.43
CA ALA A 136 13.94 18.63 26.44
C ALA A 136 14.70 17.33 26.09
N VAL A 137 15.93 17.49 25.60
CA VAL A 137 16.88 16.39 25.42
C VAL A 137 17.79 16.24 26.65
N PRO A 138 18.33 15.04 26.91
CA PRO A 138 19.43 14.89 27.86
C PRO A 138 20.62 15.78 27.47
N ARG A 139 21.28 16.37 28.47
CA ARG A 139 22.49 17.17 28.26
C ARG A 139 23.71 16.26 28.08
N GLY A 140 24.64 16.68 27.22
CA GLY A 140 25.93 16.00 27.02
C GLY A 140 25.92 14.95 25.89
N GLU A 141 26.87 14.02 25.95
CA GLU A 141 26.99 12.92 24.98
C GLU A 141 25.93 11.85 25.28
N VAL A 142 25.21 11.43 24.25
CA VAL A 142 24.20 10.37 24.30
C VAL A 142 24.48 9.34 23.22
N THR A 143 24.03 8.11 23.44
CA THR A 143 23.93 7.10 22.39
C THR A 143 22.46 6.81 22.12
N VAL A 144 22.06 6.97 20.87
CA VAL A 144 20.70 6.68 20.41
C VAL A 144 20.71 5.43 19.54
N THR A 145 19.62 4.68 19.60
CA THR A 145 19.32 3.61 18.66
C THR A 145 18.04 3.97 17.93
N GLY A 146 17.98 3.66 16.63
CA GLY A 146 16.78 3.89 15.86
C GLY A 146 16.80 3.21 14.51
N ARG A 147 15.76 3.43 13.74
CA ARG A 147 15.60 2.88 12.39
C ARG A 147 16.08 3.89 11.36
N LEU A 148 17.00 3.48 10.50
CA LEU A 148 17.47 4.33 9.40
C LEU A 148 16.38 4.50 8.34
N LYS A 149 16.15 5.74 7.92
CA LYS A 149 15.22 6.13 6.87
C LYS A 149 15.94 7.04 5.89
N ALA A 150 15.55 6.98 4.61
CA ALA A 150 16.01 7.98 3.64
C ALA A 150 15.23 9.29 3.79
N ASP A 151 15.77 10.33 3.18
CA ASP A 151 15.07 11.60 2.99
C ASP A 151 13.67 11.40 2.40
N GLU A 152 12.74 12.21 2.89
CA GLU A 152 11.38 12.27 2.37
C GLU A 152 11.35 13.11 1.09
N THR A 153 10.50 12.71 0.16
CA THR A 153 10.24 13.44 -1.08
C THR A 153 8.73 13.56 -1.28
N THR A 154 8.27 14.63 -1.95
CA THR A 154 6.84 14.80 -2.24
C THR A 154 6.26 13.63 -3.04
N SER A 155 7.02 13.03 -3.95
CA SER A 155 6.57 11.87 -4.73
C SER A 155 6.38 10.61 -3.86
N ALA A 156 7.22 10.41 -2.85
CA ALA A 156 7.15 9.24 -1.98
C ALA A 156 6.17 9.41 -0.81
N SER A 157 6.07 10.61 -0.23
CA SER A 157 5.20 10.88 0.92
C SER A 157 3.81 11.37 0.55
N GLY A 158 3.61 11.90 -0.67
CA GLY A 158 2.40 12.63 -1.05
C GLY A 158 2.27 14.01 -0.36
N ILE A 159 3.23 14.39 0.48
CA ILE A 159 3.24 15.67 1.18
C ILE A 159 3.91 16.71 0.30
N LYS A 160 3.15 17.73 -0.06
CA LYS A 160 3.67 18.88 -0.80
C LYS A 160 4.68 19.63 0.07
N ASP A 161 5.88 19.81 -0.46
CA ASP A 161 6.87 20.70 0.14
C ASP A 161 6.45 22.15 -0.07
N ILE A 162 6.36 22.92 1.02
CA ILE A 162 5.94 24.33 1.01
C ILE A 162 7.02 25.16 1.68
N SER A 163 7.42 26.26 1.03
CA SER A 163 8.57 27.08 1.44
C SER A 163 8.21 28.22 2.40
N ASP A 164 6.95 28.65 2.43
CA ASP A 164 6.47 29.72 3.31
C ASP A 164 5.95 29.14 4.64
N LEU A 165 6.90 28.74 5.48
CA LEU A 165 6.65 28.18 6.81
C LEU A 165 7.23 29.09 7.90
N PRO A 166 6.60 29.10 9.10
CA PRO A 166 7.21 29.77 10.25
C PRO A 166 8.58 29.19 10.58
N ASP A 167 9.41 29.98 11.26
CA ASP A 167 10.74 29.58 11.68
C ASP A 167 10.74 28.21 12.37
N ARG A 168 11.74 27.41 12.00
CA ARG A 168 11.99 26.07 12.56
C ARG A 168 10.86 25.06 12.30
N GLN A 169 10.06 25.27 11.27
CA GLN A 169 9.06 24.30 10.80
C GLN A 169 9.36 23.86 9.37
N VAL A 170 9.22 22.57 9.09
CA VAL A 170 9.46 21.96 7.77
C VAL A 170 8.32 21.00 7.39
N MET A 171 8.15 20.70 6.10
CA MET A 171 7.16 19.70 5.64
C MET A 171 7.73 18.30 5.51
N LEU A 172 8.97 18.24 5.02
CA LEU A 172 9.68 17.02 4.67
C LEU A 172 10.96 16.94 5.50
N ILE A 173 11.36 15.72 5.86
CA ILE A 173 12.67 15.46 6.44
C ILE A 173 13.66 15.28 5.29
N SER A 174 14.57 16.23 5.10
CA SER A 174 15.63 16.12 4.08
C SER A 174 16.99 16.48 4.66
N SER A 175 17.89 15.50 4.74
CA SER A 175 19.30 15.72 5.09
C SER A 175 19.99 16.75 4.21
N THR A 176 19.62 16.84 2.93
CA THR A 176 20.18 17.83 2.00
C THR A 176 19.76 19.26 2.36
N GLN A 177 18.45 19.50 2.56
CA GLN A 177 17.95 20.83 2.96
C GLN A 177 18.50 21.24 4.34
N GLU A 178 18.64 20.27 5.24
CA GLU A 178 19.20 20.49 6.57
C GLU A 178 20.70 20.79 6.53
N ALA A 179 21.47 20.13 5.65
CA ALA A 179 22.88 20.44 5.45
C ALA A 179 23.10 21.90 5.01
N GLU A 180 22.26 22.38 4.09
CA GLU A 180 22.28 23.77 3.62
C GLU A 180 21.92 24.73 4.76
N ARG A 181 20.81 24.49 5.46
CA ARG A 181 20.35 25.35 6.56
C ARG A 181 21.35 25.43 7.71
N LEU A 182 21.98 24.31 8.06
CA LEU A 182 22.96 24.23 9.15
C LEU A 182 24.37 24.66 8.69
N SER A 183 24.60 24.81 7.38
CA SER A 183 25.92 25.08 6.79
C SER A 183 27.01 24.09 7.25
N ARG A 184 26.67 22.80 7.37
CA ARG A 184 27.59 21.74 7.80
C ARG A 184 27.23 20.36 7.23
N PRO A 185 28.16 19.39 7.21
CA PRO A 185 27.90 18.06 6.65
C PRO A 185 26.86 17.28 7.46
N VAL A 186 25.71 16.98 6.84
CA VAL A 186 24.65 16.12 7.40
C VAL A 186 24.64 14.80 6.66
N LEU A 187 24.71 13.69 7.41
CA LEU A 187 24.61 12.32 6.89
C LEU A 187 23.29 12.13 6.17
N GLY A 188 23.32 11.40 5.06
CA GLY A 188 22.14 11.10 4.26
C GLY A 188 21.05 10.37 5.05
N GLY A 189 19.81 10.83 4.93
CA GLY A 189 18.67 10.26 5.63
C GLY A 189 18.53 10.74 7.09
N TYR A 190 17.78 9.98 7.87
CA TYR A 190 17.51 10.28 9.27
C TYR A 190 17.27 9.00 10.10
N ILE A 191 17.38 9.13 11.42
CA ILE A 191 17.11 8.07 12.39
C ILE A 191 15.71 8.29 12.99
N GLU A 192 14.80 7.34 12.86
CA GLU A 192 13.60 7.27 13.71
C GLU A 192 13.98 6.66 15.05
N LEU A 193 13.93 7.45 16.12
CA LEU A 193 14.37 7.04 17.45
C LEU A 193 13.55 5.86 18.00
N THR A 194 14.24 4.84 18.51
CA THR A 194 13.63 3.71 19.22
C THR A 194 14.22 3.49 20.61
N ALA A 195 15.46 3.94 20.85
CA ALA A 195 16.07 3.94 22.19
C ALA A 195 16.96 5.18 22.39
N PRO A 196 17.11 5.70 23.62
CA PRO A 196 16.51 5.20 24.87
C PRO A 196 14.99 5.24 24.84
N GLU A 197 14.35 4.33 25.58
CA GLU A 197 12.89 4.33 25.68
C GLU A 197 12.40 5.67 26.24
N PRO A 198 11.27 6.18 25.74
CA PRO A 198 10.69 7.41 26.25
C PRO A 198 10.48 7.31 27.76
N ALA A 199 10.94 8.32 28.48
CA ALA A 199 10.73 8.43 29.93
C ALA A 199 10.16 9.82 30.25
N GLY A 200 9.16 9.85 31.14
CA GLY A 200 8.50 11.09 31.55
C GLY A 200 7.84 11.81 30.37
N ASP A 201 8.12 13.11 30.25
CA ASP A 201 7.66 13.96 29.16
C ASP A 201 8.59 13.78 27.95
N SER A 202 8.31 12.78 27.10
CA SER A 202 9.07 12.51 25.86
C SER A 202 8.11 12.48 24.69
N PRO A 203 8.55 12.84 23.46
CA PRO A 203 7.72 12.66 22.27
C PRO A 203 7.20 11.23 22.14
N GLU A 204 5.98 11.10 21.63
CA GLU A 204 5.35 9.81 21.36
C GLU A 204 6.18 9.04 20.31
N PRO A 205 6.58 7.78 20.57
CA PRO A 205 7.35 6.99 19.63
C PRO A 205 6.65 6.80 18.29
N ILE A 206 7.46 6.75 17.23
CA ILE A 206 6.95 6.31 15.92
C ILE A 206 6.92 4.80 15.93
N GLU A 207 5.73 4.23 15.69
CA GLU A 207 5.56 2.78 15.61
C GLU A 207 6.42 2.15 14.52
N ALA A 208 6.80 0.90 14.74
CA ALA A 208 7.47 0.15 13.69
C ALA A 208 6.50 -0.05 12.50
N PRO A 209 7.00 -0.05 11.25
CA PRO A 209 6.17 -0.41 10.12
C PRO A 209 5.60 -1.83 10.29
N ASP A 210 4.32 -2.01 9.98
CA ASP A 210 3.69 -3.33 9.97
C ASP A 210 4.29 -4.20 8.84
N ASP A 211 4.86 -5.35 9.22
CA ASP A 211 5.38 -6.38 8.34
C ASP A 211 4.54 -7.68 8.37
N SER A 212 3.43 -7.70 9.10
CA SER A 212 2.60 -8.90 9.29
C SER A 212 1.44 -8.98 8.30
N SER A 213 0.86 -7.83 7.91
CA SER A 213 -0.30 -7.80 7.02
C SER A 213 0.10 -7.90 5.54
N ILE A 214 -0.37 -8.97 4.88
CA ILE A 214 -0.21 -9.17 3.43
C ILE A 214 -1.52 -8.85 2.67
N GLY A 215 -2.66 -8.92 3.37
CA GLY A 215 -3.99 -8.80 2.77
C GLY A 215 -4.40 -10.01 1.91
N PRO A 216 -5.66 -10.04 1.43
CA PRO A 216 -6.22 -11.18 0.69
C PRO A 216 -5.84 -11.21 -0.80
N HIS A 217 -4.80 -10.49 -1.23
CA HIS A 217 -4.42 -10.32 -2.64
C HIS A 217 -4.23 -11.65 -3.38
N MET A 218 -3.59 -12.65 -2.74
CA MET A 218 -3.44 -13.98 -3.31
C MET A 218 -4.79 -14.69 -3.51
N ALA A 219 -5.69 -14.63 -2.51
CA ALA A 219 -7.01 -15.23 -2.62
C ALA A 219 -7.82 -14.61 -3.76
N TYR A 220 -7.72 -13.29 -3.95
CA TYR A 220 -8.37 -12.62 -5.08
C TYR A 220 -7.75 -12.99 -6.43
N ALA A 221 -6.43 -13.17 -6.51
CA ALA A 221 -5.79 -13.65 -7.74
C ALA A 221 -6.37 -15.00 -8.17
N VAL A 222 -6.46 -15.95 -7.23
CA VAL A 222 -7.07 -17.27 -7.47
C VAL A 222 -8.55 -17.13 -7.84
N GLN A 223 -9.31 -16.27 -7.14
CA GLN A 223 -10.72 -16.03 -7.44
C GLN A 223 -10.92 -15.54 -8.88
N TRP A 224 -10.09 -14.61 -9.36
CA TRP A 224 -10.17 -14.11 -10.73
C TRP A 224 -9.90 -15.21 -11.77
N TRP A 225 -8.92 -16.08 -11.53
CA TRP A 225 -8.66 -17.21 -12.41
C TRP A 225 -9.76 -18.27 -12.36
N LEU A 226 -10.39 -18.49 -11.21
CA LEU A 226 -11.58 -19.35 -11.11
C LEU A 226 -12.76 -18.79 -11.89
N PHE A 227 -12.99 -17.46 -11.86
CA PHE A 227 -14.01 -16.84 -12.70
C PHE A 227 -13.68 -16.96 -14.19
N ALA A 228 -12.42 -16.74 -14.57
CA ALA A 228 -11.96 -16.91 -15.95
C ALA A 228 -12.21 -18.35 -16.45
N ALA A 229 -11.93 -19.35 -15.61
CA ALA A 229 -12.20 -20.77 -15.91
C ALA A 229 -13.70 -21.11 -15.90
N GLY A 230 -14.51 -20.42 -15.09
CA GLY A 230 -15.96 -20.60 -15.01
C GLY A 230 -16.70 -20.17 -16.29
N VAL A 231 -16.21 -19.16 -16.99
CA VAL A 231 -16.81 -18.67 -18.25
C VAL A 231 -16.96 -19.76 -19.32
N PRO A 232 -15.90 -20.49 -19.75
CA PRO A 232 -16.05 -21.55 -20.73
C PRO A 232 -16.91 -22.72 -20.22
N VAL A 233 -16.86 -23.04 -18.92
CA VAL A 233 -17.73 -24.06 -18.32
C VAL A 233 -19.20 -23.67 -18.46
N GLY A 234 -19.55 -22.43 -18.08
CA GLY A 234 -20.89 -21.88 -18.20
C GLY A 234 -21.37 -21.84 -19.65
N PHE A 235 -20.49 -21.42 -20.58
CA PHE A 235 -20.80 -21.40 -22.02
C PHE A 235 -21.15 -22.80 -22.55
N VAL A 236 -20.37 -23.83 -22.19
CA VAL A 236 -20.63 -25.22 -22.59
C VAL A 236 -21.92 -25.76 -21.98
N VAL A 237 -22.18 -25.48 -20.70
CA VAL A 237 -23.42 -25.90 -20.01
C VAL A 237 -24.65 -25.27 -20.67
N LEU A 238 -24.62 -23.96 -20.92
CA LEU A 238 -25.69 -23.26 -21.63
C LEU A 238 -25.90 -23.83 -23.04
N ALA A 239 -24.81 -24.15 -23.76
CA ALA A 239 -24.91 -24.67 -25.12
C ALA A 239 -25.50 -26.08 -25.14
N ARG A 240 -25.18 -26.91 -24.14
CA ARG A 240 -25.77 -28.23 -23.97
C ARG A 240 -27.25 -28.15 -23.60
N ARG A 241 -27.63 -27.21 -22.73
CA ARG A 241 -29.01 -26.99 -22.33
C ARG A 241 -29.88 -26.51 -23.50
N GLU A 242 -29.44 -25.47 -24.22
CA GLU A 242 -30.14 -24.96 -25.41
C GLU A 242 -30.34 -26.04 -26.49
N LYS A 243 -29.34 -26.92 -26.69
CA LYS A 243 -29.48 -28.04 -27.63
C LYS A 243 -30.57 -29.02 -27.19
N ARG A 244 -30.66 -29.31 -25.88
CA ARG A 244 -31.66 -30.21 -25.31
C ARG A 244 -33.05 -29.60 -25.43
N ASP A 245 -33.22 -28.35 -24.99
CA ASP A 245 -34.50 -27.64 -25.04
C ASP A 245 -35.05 -27.56 -26.48
N ARG A 246 -34.17 -27.34 -27.48
CA ARG A 246 -34.55 -27.39 -28.91
C ARG A 246 -34.92 -28.78 -29.42
N ALA A 247 -34.29 -29.83 -28.90
CA ALA A 247 -34.61 -31.21 -29.29
C ALA A 247 -35.95 -31.64 -28.69
N ASP A 248 -36.20 -31.28 -27.43
CA ASP A 248 -37.45 -31.55 -26.73
C ASP A 248 -38.63 -30.82 -27.42
N ALA A 249 -38.46 -29.53 -27.74
CA ALA A 249 -39.47 -28.76 -28.50
C ALA A 249 -39.75 -29.34 -29.90
N ALA A 250 -38.72 -29.86 -30.59
CA ALA A 250 -38.91 -30.50 -31.89
C ALA A 250 -39.66 -31.84 -31.78
N ALA A 251 -39.46 -32.60 -30.69
CA ALA A 251 -40.18 -33.83 -30.42
C ALA A 251 -41.65 -33.56 -30.06
N GLU A 252 -41.93 -32.53 -29.25
CA GLU A 252 -43.29 -32.10 -28.92
C GLU A 252 -44.07 -31.63 -30.16
N ALA A 253 -43.44 -30.84 -31.03
CA ALA A 253 -44.05 -30.41 -32.30
C ALA A 253 -44.40 -31.60 -33.20
N ALA A 254 -43.49 -32.57 -33.34
CA ALA A 254 -43.73 -33.78 -34.12
C ALA A 254 -44.84 -34.67 -33.52
N ALA A 255 -44.99 -34.71 -32.20
CA ALA A 255 -46.05 -35.44 -31.53
C ALA A 255 -47.43 -34.77 -31.70
N GLY A 256 -47.48 -33.42 -31.66
CA GLY A 256 -48.71 -32.67 -31.90
C GLY A 256 -49.23 -32.76 -33.34
N GLU A 257 -48.33 -32.83 -34.32
CA GLU A 257 -48.70 -33.05 -35.73
C GLU A 257 -49.23 -34.46 -36.03
N GLN A 258 -48.92 -35.45 -35.18
CA GLN A 258 -49.36 -36.85 -35.34
C GLN A 258 -50.70 -37.16 -34.68
N GLN A 259 -51.31 -36.21 -33.96
CA GLN A 259 -52.63 -36.40 -33.36
C GLN A 259 -53.71 -36.22 -34.45
N PRO A 260 -54.48 -37.28 -34.82
CA PRO A 260 -55.48 -37.17 -35.87
C PRO A 260 -56.56 -36.16 -35.47
N ALA A 261 -57.00 -35.33 -36.41
CA ALA A 261 -58.20 -34.51 -36.23
C ALA A 261 -59.36 -35.42 -35.80
N GLU A 262 -59.93 -35.15 -34.63
CA GLU A 262 -61.12 -35.82 -34.13
C GLU A 262 -62.24 -35.66 -35.19
N PRO A 263 -62.86 -36.75 -35.68
CA PRO A 263 -63.86 -36.63 -36.72
C PRO A 263 -65.07 -35.86 -36.20
N GLU A 264 -65.35 -34.74 -36.86
CA GLU A 264 -66.51 -33.88 -36.63
C GLU A 264 -67.79 -34.73 -36.72
N LYS A 265 -68.48 -34.89 -35.59
CA LYS A 265 -69.73 -35.65 -35.50
C LYS A 265 -70.80 -34.90 -36.31
N PRO A 266 -71.44 -35.52 -37.32
CA PRO A 266 -72.46 -34.82 -38.08
C PRO A 266 -73.68 -34.53 -37.20
N GLU A 267 -74.12 -33.29 -37.24
CA GLU A 267 -75.33 -32.77 -36.61
C GLU A 267 -76.57 -33.51 -37.18
N PRO A 268 -77.48 -34.06 -36.35
CA PRO A 268 -78.67 -34.71 -36.85
C PRO A 268 -79.62 -33.66 -37.44
N ALA A 269 -79.90 -33.79 -38.74
CA ALA A 269 -80.88 -32.99 -39.44
C ALA A 269 -82.26 -33.10 -38.76
N THR A 270 -82.85 -31.93 -38.50
CA THR A 270 -84.21 -31.75 -38.02
C THR A 270 -85.22 -32.12 -39.10
N ALA A 271 -86.27 -32.84 -38.70
CA ALA A 271 -87.58 -32.86 -39.35
C ALA A 271 -88.66 -33.09 -38.27
#